data_AF-A0A382TNM5-F1
#
_entry.id   AF-A0A382TNM5-F1
#
_cell.length_a   1.000
_cell.length_b   1.000
_cell.length_c   1.000
_cell.angle_alpha   90.00
_cell.angle_beta   90.00
_cell.angle_gamma   90.00
#
_symmetry.space_group_name_H-M   'P 1'
#
loop_
_entity.id
_entity.type
_entity.pdbx_description
1 polymer ?
#
loop_
_entity_poly.entity_id
_entity_poly.type
_entity_poly.pdbx_seq_one_letter_code
_entity_poly.pdbx_strand_id
1 'polypeptide(L)'
;LFIARNLEPYRGYHSFIRSVPKILKKHPDAFILIVGSDGVSYGAPPPKGKGTFKDIFFKEVQDSISKELKKVFTERVLFLGTIKYEDLIKVIQISTVHVYLTYPFVLSWSLLESMSCESTIVASDTEPVLEVIENNKTGLLVNFFDYDDISDKVSSVLSEPEEFSEIGKNARNFIVENYDLEKISIPRYLKLIEDTING
;
A
#
# COMPACT_ATOMS: atom_id res chain seq x y z
N LEU A 1 1.12 -3.70 -6.26
CA LEU A 1 0.35 -2.43 -6.33
C LEU A 1 0.68 -1.54 -5.14
N PHE A 2 0.91 -0.26 -5.37
CA PHE A 2 1.00 0.77 -4.32
C PHE A 2 -0.03 1.87 -4.57
N ILE A 3 -0.70 2.33 -3.52
CA ILE A 3 -1.76 3.32 -3.60
C ILE A 3 -1.47 4.42 -2.58
N ALA A 4 -1.47 5.67 -3.02
CA ALA A 4 -1.50 6.83 -2.16
C ALA A 4 -2.31 7.94 -2.83
N ARG A 5 -2.93 8.84 -2.04
CA ARG A 5 -3.58 10.03 -2.62
C ARG A 5 -2.57 10.86 -3.40
N ASN A 6 -1.43 11.16 -2.76
CA ASN A 6 -0.30 11.87 -3.34
C ASN A 6 0.98 11.06 -3.12
N LEU A 7 1.85 11.04 -4.12
CA LEU A 7 3.12 10.30 -4.11
C LEU A 7 4.21 11.06 -3.35
N GLU A 8 3.99 11.25 -2.05
CA GLU A 8 4.85 11.99 -1.13
C GLU A 8 5.53 11.06 -0.09
N PRO A 9 6.60 11.51 0.59
CA PRO A 9 7.30 10.69 1.59
C PRO A 9 6.39 10.20 2.72
N TYR A 10 5.45 11.04 3.15
CA TYR A 10 4.61 10.78 4.33
C TYR A 10 3.65 9.58 4.16
N ARG A 11 3.39 9.15 2.92
CA ARG A 11 2.64 7.92 2.61
C ARG A 11 3.53 6.80 2.06
N GLY A 12 4.85 6.90 2.27
CA GLY A 12 5.79 5.83 1.98
C GLY A 12 6.16 5.65 0.52
N TYR A 13 5.79 6.57 -0.39
CA TYR A 13 6.17 6.45 -1.80
C TYR A 13 7.69 6.31 -2.00
N HIS A 14 8.47 7.11 -1.28
CA HIS A 14 9.93 7.05 -1.26
C HIS A 14 10.49 5.69 -0.82
N SER A 15 9.92 5.07 0.22
CA SER A 15 10.32 3.73 0.67
C SER A 15 9.94 2.67 -0.36
N PHE A 16 8.72 2.73 -0.87
CA PHE A 16 8.22 1.79 -1.87
C PHE A 16 9.05 1.84 -3.16
N ILE A 17 9.26 3.02 -3.75
CA ILE A 17 9.98 3.10 -5.03
C ILE A 17 11.44 2.65 -4.90
N ARG A 18 12.06 2.82 -3.71
CA ARG A 18 13.42 2.33 -3.42
C ARG A 18 13.51 0.82 -3.23
N SER A 19 12.41 0.14 -2.86
CA SER A 19 12.38 -1.33 -2.78
C SER A 19 12.18 -2.00 -4.14
N VAL A 20 11.60 -1.29 -5.12
CA VAL A 20 11.24 -1.82 -6.44
C VAL A 20 12.41 -2.42 -7.24
N PRO A 21 13.63 -1.84 -7.28
CA PRO A 21 14.75 -2.44 -8.03
C PRO A 21 15.06 -3.89 -7.62
N LYS A 22 15.03 -4.18 -6.31
CA LYS A 22 15.31 -5.54 -5.81
C LYS A 22 14.17 -6.51 -6.15
N ILE A 23 12.92 -6.03 -6.12
CA ILE A 23 11.75 -6.79 -6.59
C ILE A 23 11.92 -7.13 -8.08
N LEU A 24 12.17 -6.15 -8.94
CA LEU A 24 12.29 -6.36 -10.39
C LEU A 24 13.53 -7.13 -10.81
N LYS A 25 14.58 -7.14 -9.98
CA LYS A 25 15.74 -8.01 -10.19
C LYS A 25 15.38 -9.49 -10.00
N LYS A 26 14.48 -9.80 -9.05
CA LYS A 26 13.99 -11.17 -8.78
C LYS A 26 12.82 -11.57 -9.69
N HIS A 27 11.96 -10.60 -10.01
CA HIS A 27 10.72 -10.77 -10.78
C HIS A 27 10.66 -9.76 -11.95
N PRO A 28 11.47 -9.94 -13.01
CA PRO A 28 11.57 -8.98 -14.12
C PRO A 28 10.31 -8.88 -15.01
N ASP A 29 9.40 -9.83 -14.85
CA ASP A 29 8.09 -9.91 -15.51
C ASP A 29 6.97 -9.21 -14.71
N ALA A 30 7.19 -8.92 -13.42
CA ALA A 30 6.21 -8.26 -12.56
C ALA A 30 5.91 -6.83 -13.03
N PHE A 31 4.63 -6.46 -13.04
CA PHE A 31 4.19 -5.08 -13.21
C PHE A 31 4.06 -4.38 -11.86
N ILE A 32 4.67 -3.20 -11.74
CA ILE A 32 4.60 -2.36 -10.56
C ILE A 32 3.60 -1.25 -10.82
N LEU A 33 2.37 -1.45 -10.36
CA LEU A 33 1.29 -0.48 -10.49
C LEU A 33 1.32 0.53 -9.34
N ILE A 34 1.31 1.83 -9.67
CA ILE A 34 1.34 2.94 -8.72
C ILE A 34 0.16 3.87 -9.00
N VAL A 35 -0.74 3.99 -8.03
CA VAL A 35 -1.91 4.89 -8.09
C VAL A 35 -1.67 6.08 -7.15
N GLY A 36 -1.89 7.29 -7.66
CA GLY A 36 -1.76 8.53 -6.90
C GLY A 36 -1.41 9.74 -7.77
N SER A 37 -1.67 10.95 -7.26
CA SER A 37 -1.25 12.20 -7.90
C SER A 37 0.11 12.69 -7.43
N ASP A 38 0.65 13.70 -8.12
CA ASP A 38 1.98 14.25 -7.88
C ASP A 38 2.00 15.39 -6.84
N GLY A 39 0.88 15.64 -6.17
CA GLY A 39 0.72 16.71 -5.20
C GLY A 39 1.31 16.39 -3.83
N VAL A 40 0.85 17.13 -2.83
CA VAL A 40 1.26 17.02 -1.43
C VAL A 40 -0.01 17.08 -0.58
N SER A 41 -0.11 16.23 0.44
CA SER A 41 -1.27 16.20 1.34
C SER A 41 -0.91 16.50 2.79
N TYR A 42 0.12 15.83 3.31
CA TYR A 42 0.43 15.87 4.74
C TYR A 42 1.79 16.50 5.05
N GLY A 43 2.68 16.60 4.05
CA GLY A 43 4.06 17.01 4.23
C GLY A 43 4.40 18.42 3.73
N ALA A 44 5.67 18.77 3.87
CA ALA A 44 6.24 19.93 3.20
C ALA A 44 6.28 19.71 1.68
N PRO A 45 6.15 20.77 0.86
CA PRO A 45 6.32 20.64 -0.58
C PRO A 45 7.75 20.17 -0.94
N PRO A 46 7.92 19.57 -2.13
CA PRO A 46 9.25 19.23 -2.63
C PRO A 46 10.14 20.48 -2.71
N PRO A 47 11.47 20.33 -2.64
CA PRO A 47 12.39 21.45 -2.70
C PRO A 47 12.12 22.33 -3.94
N LYS A 48 12.12 23.66 -3.75
CA LYS A 48 11.80 24.62 -4.81
C LYS A 48 12.65 24.35 -6.06
N GLY A 49 11.98 24.29 -7.22
CA GLY A 49 12.62 24.06 -8.52
C GLY A 49 13.05 22.61 -8.80
N LYS A 50 12.70 21.64 -7.95
CA LYS A 50 13.03 20.22 -8.16
C LYS A 50 11.89 19.35 -8.71
N GLY A 51 10.74 19.95 -9.02
CA GLY A 51 9.58 19.23 -9.53
C GLY A 51 8.76 18.56 -8.43
N THR A 52 8.28 17.34 -8.68
CA THR A 52 7.40 16.59 -7.77
C THR A 52 8.18 15.55 -6.97
N PHE A 53 7.66 15.10 -5.82
CA PHE A 53 8.29 13.98 -5.10
C PHE A 53 8.34 12.70 -5.92
N LYS A 54 7.33 12.45 -6.76
CA LYS A 54 7.32 11.36 -7.74
C LYS A 54 8.60 11.39 -8.57
N ASP A 55 8.85 12.51 -9.26
CA ASP A 55 9.98 12.61 -10.19
C ASP A 55 11.32 12.55 -9.46
N ILE A 56 11.41 13.18 -8.28
CA ILE A 56 12.63 13.18 -7.46
C ILE A 56 13.05 11.75 -7.11
N PHE A 57 12.16 10.98 -6.48
CA PHE A 57 12.53 9.63 -6.03
C PHE A 57 12.59 8.62 -7.17
N PHE A 58 11.75 8.77 -8.20
CA PHE A 58 11.85 7.93 -9.39
C PHE A 58 13.22 8.11 -10.05
N LYS A 59 13.67 9.35 -10.26
CA LYS A 59 14.99 9.64 -10.85
C LYS A 59 16.14 9.18 -9.96
N GLU A 60 16.05 9.41 -8.65
CA GLU A 60 17.05 8.92 -7.68
C GLU A 60 17.28 7.40 -7.83
N VAL A 61 16.19 6.63 -7.88
CA VAL A 61 16.27 5.17 -8.07
C VAL A 61 16.78 4.83 -9.46
N GLN A 62 16.27 5.50 -10.50
CA GLN A 62 16.64 5.25 -11.89
C GLN A 62 18.12 5.54 -12.18
N ASP A 63 18.75 6.46 -11.45
CA ASP A 63 20.16 6.83 -11.61
C ASP A 63 21.11 5.98 -10.75
N SER A 64 20.59 5.24 -9.77
CA SER A 64 21.38 4.38 -8.87
C SER A 64 21.49 2.91 -9.33
N ILE A 65 20.77 2.52 -10.40
CA ILE A 65 20.71 1.14 -10.89
C ILE A 65 21.47 0.94 -12.21
N SER A 66 21.92 -0.30 -12.46
CA SER A 66 22.59 -0.69 -13.72
C SER A 66 21.73 -0.40 -14.95
N LYS A 67 22.37 -0.18 -16.11
CA LYS A 67 21.68 0.13 -17.38
C LYS A 67 20.63 -0.92 -17.76
N GLU A 68 20.92 -2.19 -17.51
CA GLU A 68 20.05 -3.32 -17.81
C GLU A 68 18.78 -3.27 -16.94
N LEU A 69 18.97 -3.10 -15.62
CA LEU A 69 17.84 -2.97 -14.68
C LEU A 69 17.04 -1.69 -14.90
N LYS A 70 17.69 -0.59 -15.31
CA LYS A 70 17.03 0.69 -15.65
C LYS A 70 15.99 0.53 -16.75
N LYS A 71 16.28 -0.29 -17.76
CA LYS A 71 15.33 -0.63 -18.83
C LYS A 71 14.10 -1.33 -18.26
N VAL A 72 14.30 -2.41 -17.51
CA VAL A 72 13.21 -3.18 -16.87
C VAL A 72 12.40 -2.29 -15.94
N PHE A 73 13.06 -1.51 -15.08
CA PHE A 73 12.42 -0.58 -14.15
C PHE A 73 11.50 0.42 -14.87
N THR A 74 11.96 0.99 -15.98
CA THR A 74 11.19 1.99 -16.74
C THR A 74 10.03 1.36 -17.51
N GLU A 75 10.16 0.12 -17.98
CA GLU A 75 9.09 -0.62 -18.69
C GLU A 75 8.05 -1.24 -17.75
N ARG A 76 8.44 -1.57 -16.51
CA ARG A 76 7.58 -2.30 -15.55
C ARG A 76 6.93 -1.42 -14.49
N VAL A 77 7.45 -0.22 -14.22
CA VAL A 77 6.84 0.73 -13.27
C VAL A 77 5.83 1.62 -13.98
N LEU A 78 4.56 1.41 -13.66
CA LEU A 78 3.43 2.07 -14.30
C LEU A 78 2.74 3.01 -13.30
N PHE A 79 2.80 4.30 -13.57
CA PHE A 79 2.04 5.31 -12.85
C PHE A 79 0.67 5.47 -13.51
N LEU A 80 -0.38 5.12 -12.78
CA LEU A 80 -1.77 5.19 -13.25
C LEU A 80 -2.42 6.55 -12.99
N GLY A 81 -1.75 7.42 -12.22
CA GLY A 81 -2.31 8.69 -11.78
C GLY A 81 -3.49 8.48 -10.83
N THR A 82 -4.44 9.41 -10.86
CA THR A 82 -5.74 9.27 -10.20
C THR A 82 -6.71 8.54 -11.14
N ILE A 83 -7.28 7.45 -10.66
CA ILE A 83 -8.25 6.63 -11.40
C ILE A 83 -9.63 6.69 -10.73
N LYS A 84 -10.68 6.29 -11.46
CA LYS A 84 -12.03 6.17 -10.89
C LYS A 84 -12.03 5.12 -9.80
N TYR A 85 -12.88 5.30 -8.79
CA TYR A 85 -13.00 4.38 -7.67
C TYR A 85 -13.26 2.93 -8.09
N GLU A 86 -14.17 2.71 -9.04
CA GLU A 86 -14.45 1.37 -9.57
C GLU A 86 -13.22 0.71 -10.22
N ASP A 87 -12.37 1.50 -10.86
CA ASP A 87 -11.14 1.00 -11.48
C ASP A 87 -10.05 0.77 -10.42
N LEU A 88 -10.02 1.56 -9.34
CA LEU A 88 -9.18 1.28 -8.17
C LEU A 88 -9.49 -0.09 -7.56
N ILE A 89 -10.77 -0.38 -7.33
CA ILE A 89 -11.20 -1.69 -6.82
C ILE A 89 -10.76 -2.82 -7.76
N LYS A 90 -10.95 -2.68 -9.08
CA LYS A 90 -10.48 -3.69 -10.04
C LYS A 90 -8.96 -3.87 -9.98
N VAL A 91 -8.20 -2.78 -9.89
CA VAL A 91 -6.74 -2.82 -9.79
C VAL A 91 -6.28 -3.52 -8.51
N ILE A 92 -6.96 -3.29 -7.39
CA ILE A 92 -6.74 -4.04 -6.13
C ILE A 92 -7.00 -5.53 -6.35
N GLN A 93 -8.16 -5.89 -6.91
CA GLN A 93 -8.58 -7.28 -7.09
C GLN A 93 -7.68 -8.10 -8.01
N ILE A 94 -7.08 -7.48 -9.03
CA ILE A 94 -6.16 -8.19 -9.95
C ILE A 94 -4.70 -8.20 -9.45
N SER A 95 -4.39 -7.49 -8.37
CA SER A 95 -3.02 -7.39 -7.87
C SER A 95 -2.66 -8.59 -7.00
N THR A 96 -1.54 -9.24 -7.32
CA THR A 96 -0.99 -10.33 -6.51
C THR A 96 -0.64 -9.91 -5.09
N VAL A 97 -0.15 -8.67 -4.94
CA VAL A 97 0.24 -8.11 -3.64
C VAL A 97 0.04 -6.60 -3.62
N HIS A 98 -0.58 -6.11 -2.54
CA HIS A 98 -0.69 -4.69 -2.25
C HIS A 98 0.35 -4.28 -1.20
N VAL A 99 1.13 -3.24 -1.48
CA VAL A 99 2.08 -2.66 -0.53
C VAL A 99 1.44 -1.41 0.08
N TYR A 100 1.23 -1.45 1.40
CA TYR A 100 0.58 -0.41 2.16
C TYR A 100 1.54 0.17 3.21
N LEU A 101 2.05 1.38 2.97
CA LEU A 101 3.02 2.01 3.87
C LEU A 101 2.42 3.27 4.47
N THR A 102 2.40 3.37 5.81
CA THR A 102 1.99 4.59 6.51
C THR A 102 2.77 4.76 7.81
N TYR A 103 3.18 5.98 8.09
CA TYR A 103 3.80 6.42 9.33
C TYR A 103 3.69 7.95 9.41
N PRO A 104 3.37 8.58 10.54
CA PRO A 104 2.74 8.12 11.79
C PRO A 104 1.21 8.36 11.78
N PHE A 105 0.62 8.58 10.60
CA PHE A 105 -0.76 9.05 10.44
C PHE A 105 -1.79 7.91 10.50
N VAL A 106 -3.08 8.25 10.62
CA VAL A 106 -4.19 7.28 10.58
C VAL A 106 -4.13 6.40 9.33
N LEU A 107 -4.56 5.16 9.48
CA LEU A 107 -4.78 4.25 8.37
C LEU A 107 -5.79 4.87 7.38
N SER A 108 -5.57 4.67 6.08
CA SER A 108 -6.51 5.12 5.05
C SER A 108 -7.55 4.04 4.75
N TRP A 109 -8.72 4.48 4.30
CA TRP A 109 -9.79 3.59 3.84
C TRP A 109 -9.33 2.59 2.79
N SER A 110 -8.32 2.93 1.98
CA SER A 110 -7.75 2.03 0.97
C SER A 110 -7.16 0.74 1.56
N LEU A 111 -6.74 0.75 2.83
CA LEU A 111 -6.34 -0.48 3.52
C LEU A 111 -7.54 -1.39 3.74
N LEU A 112 -8.63 -0.85 4.29
CA LEU A 112 -9.86 -1.61 4.55
C LEU A 112 -10.51 -2.11 3.25
N GLU A 113 -10.47 -1.30 2.19
CA GLU A 113 -10.90 -1.70 0.84
C GLU A 113 -10.05 -2.85 0.29
N SER A 114 -8.72 -2.79 0.48
CA SER A 114 -7.81 -3.86 0.05
C SER A 114 -8.05 -5.16 0.80
N MET A 115 -8.26 -5.07 2.12
CA MET A 115 -8.64 -6.22 2.95
C MET A 115 -10.00 -6.80 2.52
N SER A 116 -10.98 -5.95 2.22
CA SER A 116 -12.30 -6.37 1.72
C SER A 116 -12.23 -7.09 0.37
N CYS A 117 -11.23 -6.75 -0.45
CA CYS A 117 -10.97 -7.39 -1.73
C CYS A 117 -10.12 -8.68 -1.64
N GLU A 118 -9.88 -9.20 -0.44
CA GLU A 118 -9.04 -10.39 -0.20
C GLU A 118 -7.59 -10.21 -0.69
N SER A 119 -7.10 -8.97 -0.76
CA SER A 119 -5.74 -8.71 -1.20
C SER A 119 -4.73 -9.22 -0.17
N THR A 120 -3.67 -9.87 -0.64
CA THR A 120 -2.47 -10.11 0.19
C THR A 120 -1.75 -8.79 0.37
N ILE A 121 -1.67 -8.32 1.63
CA ILE A 121 -1.13 -7.00 1.96
C ILE A 121 0.24 -7.15 2.64
N VAL A 122 1.24 -6.43 2.12
CA VAL A 122 2.50 -6.14 2.81
C VAL A 122 2.39 -4.74 3.39
N ALA A 123 2.32 -4.64 4.72
CA ALA A 123 2.03 -3.39 5.42
C ALA A 123 3.16 -2.94 6.34
N SER A 124 3.32 -1.64 6.54
CA SER A 124 4.30 -1.11 7.50
C SER A 124 3.93 -1.48 8.95
N ASP A 125 4.91 -1.93 9.72
CA ASP A 125 4.81 -2.20 11.16
C ASP A 125 4.76 -0.87 11.95
N THR A 126 3.56 -0.27 12.00
CA THR A 126 3.30 1.00 12.70
C THR A 126 1.99 0.91 13.47
N GLU A 127 1.88 1.65 14.58
CA GLU A 127 0.71 1.57 15.49
C GLU A 127 -0.64 1.64 14.77
N PRO A 128 -0.90 2.57 13.83
CA PRO A 128 -2.20 2.66 13.15
C PRO A 128 -2.51 1.45 12.26
N VAL A 129 -1.48 0.73 11.79
CA VAL A 129 -1.64 -0.48 10.99
C VAL A 129 -1.93 -1.68 11.88
N LEU A 130 -1.28 -1.75 13.05
CA LEU A 130 -1.45 -2.83 14.02
C LEU A 130 -2.87 -2.92 14.60
N GLU A 131 -3.67 -1.84 14.50
CA GLU A 131 -5.08 -1.85 14.87
C GLU A 131 -5.93 -2.80 14.01
N VAL A 132 -5.53 -3.05 12.75
CA VAL A 132 -6.31 -3.85 11.78
C VAL A 132 -5.53 -4.99 11.11
N ILE A 133 -4.19 -4.95 11.16
CA ILE A 133 -3.33 -5.99 10.61
C ILE A 133 -2.68 -6.79 11.74
N GLU A 134 -2.94 -8.09 11.74
CA GLU A 134 -2.24 -9.09 12.55
C GLU A 134 -1.22 -9.82 11.66
N ASN A 135 0.06 -9.74 12.02
CA ASN A 135 1.16 -10.25 11.21
C ASN A 135 1.02 -11.75 10.93
N ASN A 136 1.25 -12.14 9.67
CA ASN A 136 1.09 -13.50 9.12
C ASN A 136 -0.34 -14.07 9.21
N LYS A 137 -1.34 -13.25 9.55
CA LYS A 137 -2.74 -13.68 9.61
C LYS A 137 -3.65 -12.85 8.72
N THR A 138 -3.65 -11.53 8.86
CA THR A 138 -4.44 -10.61 8.01
C THR A 138 -3.58 -9.68 7.16
N GLY A 139 -2.25 -9.77 7.31
CA GLY A 139 -1.26 -9.11 6.46
C GLY A 139 0.15 -9.52 6.85
N LEU A 140 1.13 -9.03 6.10
CA LEU A 140 2.56 -9.24 6.33
C LEU A 140 3.19 -7.92 6.75
N LEU A 141 3.72 -7.86 7.97
CA LEU A 141 4.35 -6.63 8.47
C LEU A 141 5.80 -6.52 8.00
N VAL A 142 6.20 -5.29 7.69
CA VAL A 142 7.56 -4.90 7.29
C VAL A 142 7.96 -3.58 7.93
N ASN A 143 9.26 -3.35 8.14
CA ASN A 143 9.74 -2.06 8.61
C ASN A 143 9.62 -0.99 7.50
N PHE A 144 8.96 0.13 7.79
CA PHE A 144 8.65 1.20 6.83
C PHE A 144 9.88 1.75 6.08
N PHE A 145 11.05 1.81 6.74
CA PHE A 145 12.29 2.34 6.14
C PHE A 145 13.26 1.25 5.67
N ASP A 146 12.90 -0.02 5.86
CA ASP A 146 13.72 -1.15 5.41
C ASP A 146 13.26 -1.60 4.02
N TYR A 147 13.92 -1.04 2.99
CA TYR A 147 13.59 -1.34 1.60
C TYR A 147 13.89 -2.80 1.23
N ASP A 148 14.85 -3.42 1.93
CA ASP A 148 15.20 -4.81 1.73
C ASP A 148 14.09 -5.71 2.26
N ASP A 149 13.60 -5.46 3.48
CA ASP A 149 12.47 -6.18 4.07
C ASP A 149 11.19 -6.05 3.23
N ILE A 150 10.85 -4.82 2.79
CA ILE A 150 9.74 -4.61 1.85
C ILE A 150 9.92 -5.46 0.59
N SER A 151 11.11 -5.41 -0.02
CA SER A 151 11.37 -6.14 -1.26
C SER A 151 11.34 -7.66 -1.08
N ASP A 152 11.86 -8.18 0.04
CA ASP A 152 11.95 -9.61 0.30
C ASP A 152 10.57 -10.18 0.64
N LYS A 153 9.75 -9.44 1.39
CA LYS A 153 8.36 -9.84 1.65
C LYS A 153 7.52 -9.85 0.38
N VAL A 154 7.61 -8.78 -0.43
CA VAL A 154 6.91 -8.71 -1.72
C VAL A 154 7.36 -9.84 -2.66
N SER A 155 8.66 -10.12 -2.72
CA SER A 155 9.19 -11.20 -3.57
C SER A 155 8.73 -12.59 -3.10
N SER A 156 8.57 -12.79 -1.79
CA SER A 156 8.03 -14.04 -1.25
C SER A 156 6.59 -14.26 -1.73
N VAL A 157 5.75 -13.23 -1.66
CA VAL A 157 4.36 -13.30 -2.16
C VAL A 157 4.31 -13.48 -3.67
N LEU A 158 5.18 -12.82 -4.43
CA LEU A 158 5.23 -12.99 -5.89
C LEU A 158 5.71 -14.38 -6.32
N SER A 159 6.55 -15.03 -5.51
CA SER A 159 7.06 -16.38 -5.80
C SER A 159 5.99 -17.45 -5.55
N GLU A 160 5.25 -17.34 -4.45
CA GLU A 160 4.31 -18.36 -3.98
C GLU A 160 2.93 -17.77 -3.63
N PRO A 161 2.22 -17.11 -4.56
CA PRO A 161 1.01 -16.34 -4.25
C PRO A 161 -0.11 -17.16 -3.61
N GLU A 162 -0.21 -18.45 -3.97
CA GLU A 162 -1.21 -19.37 -3.41
C GLU A 162 -0.98 -19.63 -1.92
N GLU A 163 0.29 -19.72 -1.47
CA GLU A 163 0.63 -19.91 -0.05
C GLU A 163 0.19 -18.74 0.83
N PHE A 164 0.14 -17.53 0.26
CA PHE A 164 -0.29 -16.32 0.95
C PHE A 164 -1.77 -15.99 0.75
N SER A 165 -2.49 -16.72 -0.11
CA SER A 165 -3.90 -16.42 -0.44
C SER A 165 -4.82 -16.44 0.80
N GLU A 166 -4.51 -17.30 1.78
CA GLU A 166 -5.30 -17.40 3.01
C GLU A 166 -5.21 -16.14 3.88
N ILE A 167 -4.09 -15.41 3.82
CA ILE A 167 -3.93 -14.13 4.53
C ILE A 167 -4.95 -13.11 4.03
N GLY A 168 -5.16 -13.03 2.71
CA GLY A 168 -6.15 -12.15 2.10
C GLY A 168 -7.59 -12.51 2.53
N LYS A 169 -7.94 -13.80 2.54
CA LYS A 169 -9.27 -14.24 3.01
C LYS A 169 -9.50 -13.90 4.49
N ASN A 170 -8.49 -14.14 5.32
CA ASN A 170 -8.54 -13.77 6.74
C ASN A 170 -8.70 -12.26 6.93
N ALA A 171 -8.02 -11.44 6.11
CA ALA A 171 -8.17 -9.99 6.12
C ALA A 171 -9.61 -9.57 5.80
N ARG A 172 -10.24 -10.19 4.81
CA ARG A 172 -11.65 -9.95 4.50
C ARG A 172 -12.56 -10.35 5.65
N ASN A 173 -12.41 -11.55 6.19
CA ASN A 173 -13.22 -12.03 7.32
C ASN A 173 -13.14 -11.04 8.48
N PHE A 174 -11.92 -10.60 8.84
CA PHE A 174 -11.71 -9.62 9.89
C PHE A 174 -12.46 -8.30 9.62
N ILE A 175 -12.38 -7.73 8.41
CA ILE A 175 -13.07 -6.48 8.07
C ILE A 175 -14.59 -6.64 8.07
N VAL A 176 -15.12 -7.74 7.54
CA VAL A 176 -16.57 -8.00 7.55
C VAL A 176 -17.10 -8.16 8.98
N GLU A 177 -16.35 -8.84 9.85
CA GLU A 177 -16.78 -9.08 11.23
C GLU A 177 -16.67 -7.84 12.13
N ASN A 178 -15.74 -6.92 11.83
CA ASN A 178 -15.40 -5.83 12.74
C ASN A 178 -15.73 -4.42 12.21
N TYR A 179 -15.83 -4.25 10.89
CA TYR A 179 -15.92 -2.94 10.24
C TYR A 179 -17.03 -2.83 9.19
N ASP A 180 -17.79 -3.89 8.92
CA ASP A 180 -18.96 -3.82 8.02
C ASP A 180 -19.85 -2.63 8.38
N LEU A 181 -20.13 -1.79 7.37
CA LEU A 181 -20.74 -0.49 7.59
C LEU A 181 -22.14 -0.63 8.18
N GLU A 182 -22.95 -1.53 7.64
CA GLU A 182 -24.37 -1.66 7.96
C GLU A 182 -24.59 -2.47 9.25
N LYS A 183 -23.83 -3.56 9.42
CA LYS A 183 -24.05 -4.54 10.49
C LYS A 183 -23.25 -4.22 11.74
N ILE A 184 -22.10 -3.56 11.61
CA ILE A 184 -21.18 -3.35 12.74
C ILE A 184 -20.99 -1.86 13.04
N SER A 185 -20.51 -1.08 12.06
CA SER A 185 -20.07 0.29 12.29
C SER A 185 -21.22 1.24 12.61
N ILE A 186 -22.29 1.28 11.80
CA ILE A 186 -23.46 2.13 12.04
C ILE A 186 -24.14 1.79 13.39
N PRO A 187 -24.46 0.52 13.70
CA PRO A 187 -25.08 0.19 14.98
C PRO A 187 -24.23 0.57 16.20
N ARG A 188 -22.90 0.35 16.15
CA ARG A 188 -21.99 0.75 17.23
C ARG A 188 -21.95 2.27 17.39
N TYR A 189 -21.94 3.01 16.28
CA TYR A 189 -21.91 4.47 16.31
C TYR A 189 -23.21 5.06 16.88
N LEU A 190 -24.36 4.52 16.49
CA LEU A 190 -25.67 4.91 17.04
C LEU A 190 -25.74 4.61 18.54
N LYS A 191 -25.30 3.43 18.97
CA LYS A 191 -25.24 3.08 20.39
C LYS A 191 -24.36 4.06 21.18
N LEU A 192 -23.19 4.42 20.65
CA LEU A 192 -22.31 5.41 21.30
C LEU A 192 -23.00 6.78 21.47
N ILE A 193 -23.76 7.22 20.47
CA ILE A 193 -24.54 8.47 20.55
C ILE A 193 -25.62 8.33 21.63
N GLU A 194 -26.37 7.23 21.64
CA GLU A 194 -27.42 6.97 22.63
C GLU A 194 -26.86 6.93 24.05
N ASP A 195 -25.77 6.22 24.27
CA ASP A 195 -25.08 6.13 25.57
C ASP A 195 -24.63 7.54 26.02
N THR A 196 -24.06 8.34 25.12
CA THR A 196 -23.61 9.72 25.43
C THR A 196 -24.77 10.65 25.79
N ILE A 197 -25.94 10.47 25.17
CA ILE A 197 -27.15 11.26 25.47
C ILE A 197 -27.74 10.86 26.83
N ASN A 198 -27.65 9.57 27.19
CA ASN A 198 -28.32 9.00 28.36
C ASN A 198 -27.47 8.98 29.65
N GLY A 199 -26.15 9.19 29.57
CA GLY A 199 -25.23 9.26 30.72
C GLY A 199 -24.77 7.89 31.21
#